data_AF-A0A4S3JIF4-F1
#
_entry.id   AF-A0A4S3JIF4-F1
#
_cell.length_a   1.000
_cell.length_b   1.000
_cell.length_c   1.000
_cell.angle_alpha   90.00
_cell.angle_beta   90.00
_cell.angle_gamma   90.00
#
_symmetry.space_group_name_H-M   'P 1'
#
loop_
_entity.id
_entity.type
_entity.pdbx_description
1 polymer ?
#
loop_
_entity_poly.entity_id
_entity_poly.type
_entity_poly.pdbx_seq_one_letter_code
_entity_poly.pdbx_strand_id
1 'polypeptide(L)'
;MKICLLVLRGDVEEASDAGYYHSFTVAESGDDVSRVAAITRYLEAKDIILLNSSCFTHTTDAREESRTVRILTKTHGLDPELLKGKQWVCLAMEMGLETMVFTPAQCTTSVSLDRKGLHEASADFNWVTEASLQSILKSIALDVLKASGSGFVRVETSLKAEAEIYMEGRLCTPRAFYGEKYTTYEDVVIEEEFPGGHMAFFDMLVTSKQMRSGQDHDRNQHLAGVYDGFAPRYHAARANTGLSRMQEDLSRDYDFSGTVLDLACGNGEFGAILHEHGVSAKISGIDVSAGMTRSSYIQDHYEKPLLIGPMDEFIMASSPIS
;
A
#
# COMPACT_ATOMS: atom_id res chain seq x y z
N MET A 1 7.93 4.49 -18.73
CA MET A 1 7.07 5.64 -18.39
C MET A 1 7.85 6.56 -17.47
N LYS A 2 8.04 7.84 -17.84
CA LYS A 2 8.71 8.84 -16.97
C LYS A 2 7.61 9.54 -16.17
N ILE A 3 7.69 9.54 -14.84
CA ILE A 3 6.70 10.18 -13.95
C ILE A 3 7.27 11.53 -13.51
N CYS A 4 6.55 12.61 -13.80
CA CYS A 4 6.84 13.92 -13.24
C CYS A 4 5.83 14.20 -12.13
N LEU A 5 6.32 14.39 -10.90
CA LEU A 5 5.51 14.78 -9.75
C LEU A 5 5.98 16.15 -9.28
N LEU A 6 5.14 17.17 -9.46
CA LEU A 6 5.36 18.50 -8.91
C LEU A 6 4.35 18.74 -7.79
N VAL A 7 4.69 18.36 -6.57
CA VAL A 7 3.84 18.68 -5.41
C VAL A 7 4.08 20.14 -5.02
N LEU A 8 3.07 20.99 -5.25
CA LEU A 8 3.03 22.30 -4.62
C LEU A 8 2.78 22.12 -3.13
N ARG A 9 3.81 22.30 -2.30
CA ARG A 9 3.59 22.84 -0.95
C ARG A 9 3.15 24.29 -1.10
N GLY A 10 1.89 24.50 -1.47
CA GLY A 10 1.20 25.75 -1.17
C GLY A 10 0.83 25.72 0.30
N ASP A 11 1.13 26.79 1.02
CA ASP A 11 0.86 26.97 2.44
C ASP A 11 -0.61 26.65 2.78
N VAL A 12 -0.85 25.41 3.20
CA VAL A 12 -2.01 25.03 4.00
C VAL A 12 -1.52 24.98 5.44
N GLU A 13 -1.38 26.17 6.04
CA GLU A 13 -1.11 26.35 7.48
C GLU A 13 -2.23 25.79 8.39
N GLU A 14 -3.28 25.18 7.83
CA GLU A 14 -4.32 24.46 8.58
C GLU A 14 -4.18 22.93 8.59
N ALA A 15 -3.09 22.38 8.03
CA ALA A 15 -2.75 20.96 8.16
C ALA A 15 -1.62 20.70 9.19
N SER A 16 -1.14 21.74 9.88
CA SER A 16 -0.05 21.63 10.87
C SER A 16 -0.47 21.15 12.26
N ASP A 17 -1.76 20.89 12.50
CA ASP A 17 -2.19 20.17 13.72
C ASP A 17 -1.87 18.67 13.66
N ALA A 18 -1.41 18.16 12.51
CA ALA A 18 -0.91 16.80 12.35
C ALA A 18 0.60 16.67 12.64
N GLY A 19 1.15 17.47 13.56
CA GLY A 19 2.49 17.31 14.15
C GLY A 19 2.76 15.96 14.85
N TYR A 20 1.86 14.99 14.70
CA TYR A 20 1.93 13.63 15.24
C TYR A 20 2.71 12.64 14.38
N TYR A 21 2.90 12.87 13.07
CA TYR A 21 3.57 11.89 12.20
C TYR A 21 5.10 11.83 12.37
N HIS A 22 5.73 12.97 12.68
CA HIS A 22 7.16 13.00 12.96
C HIS A 22 7.52 12.42 14.34
N SER A 23 6.55 12.25 15.26
CA SER A 23 6.85 11.76 16.62
C SER A 23 6.94 10.24 16.73
N PHE A 24 6.32 9.47 15.81
CA PHE A 24 6.39 8.01 15.85
C PHE A 24 7.66 7.43 15.24
N THR A 25 8.32 8.17 14.35
CA THR A 25 9.59 7.78 13.71
C THR A 25 10.81 8.46 14.34
N VAL A 26 10.64 9.56 15.07
CA VAL A 26 11.70 10.22 15.86
C VAL A 26 11.62 9.85 17.36
N ALA A 27 10.70 8.97 17.75
CA ALA A 27 10.85 8.27 19.01
C ALA A 27 12.05 7.32 18.88
N GLU A 28 13.22 7.82 19.26
CA GLU A 28 14.38 7.05 19.74
C GLU A 28 14.01 6.24 21.00
N SER A 29 12.79 5.67 21.08
CA SER A 29 12.47 4.70 22.12
C SER A 29 13.08 3.38 21.66
N GLY A 30 14.16 2.96 22.33
CA GLY A 30 14.76 1.64 22.16
C GLY A 30 13.88 0.47 22.64
N ASP A 31 12.56 0.60 22.55
CA ASP A 31 11.56 -0.42 22.92
C ASP A 31 10.58 -0.63 21.75
N ASP A 32 10.82 -1.72 21.00
CA ASP A 32 10.02 -2.13 19.85
C ASP A 32 8.54 -2.35 20.20
N VAL A 33 8.24 -2.77 21.42
CA VAL A 33 6.87 -3.03 21.88
C VAL A 33 6.05 -1.74 21.87
N SER A 34 6.64 -0.65 22.38
CA SER A 34 5.99 0.66 22.42
C SER A 34 5.71 1.21 21.02
N ARG A 35 6.62 0.99 20.07
CA ARG A 35 6.47 1.44 18.68
C ARG A 35 5.40 0.65 17.92
N VAL A 36 5.42 -0.67 18.01
CA VAL A 36 4.40 -1.53 17.38
C VAL A 36 3.02 -1.23 17.95
N ALA A 37 2.89 -1.01 19.26
CA ALA A 37 1.63 -0.62 19.90
C ALA A 37 1.11 0.73 19.39
N ALA A 38 2.00 1.71 19.19
CA ALA A 38 1.65 3.01 18.64
C ALA A 38 1.13 2.92 17.19
N ILE A 39 1.86 2.23 16.32
CA ILE A 39 1.47 1.98 14.92
C ILE A 39 0.13 1.24 14.87
N THR A 40 -0.04 0.23 15.73
CA THR A 40 -1.29 -0.52 15.87
C THR A 40 -2.46 0.41 16.16
N ARG A 41 -2.37 1.21 17.23
CA ARG A 41 -3.45 2.12 17.62
C ARG A 41 -3.80 3.13 16.53
N TYR A 42 -2.81 3.60 15.79
CA TYR A 42 -3.05 4.53 14.69
C TYR A 42 -3.85 3.86 13.56
N LEU A 43 -3.48 2.65 13.17
CA LEU A 43 -4.20 1.91 12.13
C LEU A 43 -5.61 1.52 12.58
N GLU A 44 -5.79 1.10 13.83
CA GLU A 44 -7.11 0.83 14.41
C GLU A 44 -8.01 2.08 14.38
N ALA A 45 -7.47 3.26 14.69
CA ALA A 45 -8.20 4.52 14.60
C ALA A 45 -8.60 4.91 13.15
N LYS A 46 -8.01 4.27 12.14
CA LYS A 46 -8.38 4.40 10.73
C LYS A 46 -9.29 3.27 10.24
N ASP A 47 -9.87 2.49 11.16
CA ASP A 47 -10.61 1.26 10.85
C ASP A 47 -9.78 0.23 10.05
N ILE A 48 -8.46 0.36 10.07
CA ILE A 48 -7.52 -0.66 9.61
C ILE A 48 -7.22 -1.48 10.85
N ILE A 49 -8.09 -2.46 11.09
CA ILE A 49 -7.96 -3.31 12.24
C ILE A 49 -6.75 -4.22 11.98
N LEU A 50 -5.57 -3.75 12.34
CA LEU A 50 -4.46 -4.60 12.73
C LEU A 50 -4.99 -5.43 13.88
N LEU A 51 -5.09 -6.73 13.71
CA LEU A 51 -5.50 -7.61 14.80
C LEU A 51 -4.37 -7.73 15.84
N ASN A 52 -4.15 -6.66 16.58
CA ASN A 52 -3.38 -6.59 17.83
C ASN A 52 -4.30 -6.15 18.98
N SER A 53 -5.58 -6.57 18.94
CA SER A 53 -6.24 -6.94 20.18
C SER A 53 -5.42 -8.07 20.76
N SER A 54 -4.60 -7.75 21.75
CA SER A 54 -4.05 -8.75 22.60
C SER A 54 -5.23 -9.52 23.22
N CYS A 55 -5.39 -10.79 22.82
CA CYS A 55 -5.34 -11.81 23.86
C CYS A 55 -4.24 -11.35 24.84
N PHE A 56 -4.61 -11.09 26.11
CA PHE A 56 -3.85 -10.40 27.18
C PHE A 56 -4.14 -8.88 27.26
N THR A 57 -5.01 -8.36 28.13
CA THR A 57 -5.26 -8.74 29.52
C THR A 57 -6.62 -8.20 29.98
N HIS A 58 -7.56 -9.08 30.30
CA HIS A 58 -8.19 -9.11 31.62
C HIS A 58 -8.76 -10.49 31.86
N THR A 59 -8.21 -11.16 32.87
CA THR A 59 -8.72 -12.40 33.44
C THR A 59 -10.18 -12.22 33.87
N THR A 60 -11.08 -12.93 33.20
CA THR A 60 -12.15 -13.71 33.82
C THR A 60 -12.68 -14.64 32.75
N ASP A 61 -12.53 -15.95 32.97
CA ASP A 61 -13.23 -17.08 32.33
C ASP A 61 -14.23 -16.71 31.22
N ALA A 62 -13.74 -16.50 30.00
CA ALA A 62 -14.56 -16.49 28.79
C ALA A 62 -13.67 -16.85 27.60
N ARG A 63 -14.15 -17.79 26.79
CA ARG A 63 -13.49 -18.39 25.63
C ARG A 63 -12.79 -17.34 24.76
N GLU A 64 -11.50 -17.54 24.50
CA GLU A 64 -10.76 -16.90 23.41
C GLU A 64 -11.43 -17.25 22.07
N GLU A 65 -12.29 -16.37 21.57
CA GLU A 65 -12.71 -16.42 20.17
C GLU A 65 -11.61 -15.79 19.30
N SER A 66 -10.54 -16.57 19.08
CA SER A 66 -9.69 -16.38 17.90
C SER A 66 -10.63 -16.34 16.69
N ARG A 67 -10.77 -15.18 16.04
CA ARG A 67 -11.49 -15.02 14.75
C ARG A 67 -10.74 -15.82 13.69
N THR A 68 -10.91 -17.13 13.75
CA THR A 68 -10.25 -18.10 12.91
C THR A 68 -11.06 -18.15 11.62
N VAL A 69 -10.70 -17.31 10.66
CA VAL A 69 -11.19 -17.46 9.30
C VAL A 69 -10.52 -18.72 8.75
N ARG A 70 -11.31 -19.78 8.54
CA ARG A 70 -10.83 -21.05 7.98
C ARG A 70 -11.23 -21.12 6.52
N ILE A 71 -10.25 -21.17 5.64
CA ILE A 71 -10.44 -21.48 4.23
C ILE A 71 -9.87 -22.88 3.98
N LEU A 72 -10.69 -23.73 3.34
CA LEU A 72 -10.37 -25.13 3.05
C LEU A 72 -10.06 -25.28 1.56
N THR A 73 -8.86 -25.76 1.23
CA THR A 73 -8.46 -26.01 -0.16
C THR A 73 -7.96 -27.45 -0.33
N LYS A 74 -8.47 -28.14 -1.36
CA LYS A 74 -8.02 -29.51 -1.70
C LYS A 74 -6.61 -29.47 -2.30
N THR A 75 -5.74 -30.37 -1.88
CA THR A 75 -4.33 -30.43 -2.30
C THR A 75 -4.13 -31.16 -3.64
N HIS A 76 -5.01 -30.95 -4.62
CA HIS A 76 -4.95 -31.63 -5.91
C HIS A 76 -3.57 -31.43 -6.56
N GLY A 77 -2.83 -32.53 -6.79
CA GLY A 77 -1.52 -32.50 -7.44
C GLY A 77 -0.31 -32.30 -6.51
N LEU A 78 -0.52 -32.16 -5.20
CA LEU A 78 0.57 -32.16 -4.21
C LEU A 78 0.62 -33.49 -3.44
N ASP A 79 1.82 -33.95 -3.10
CA ASP A 79 2.01 -35.16 -2.27
C ASP A 79 1.74 -34.84 -0.79
N PRO A 80 0.67 -35.37 -0.18
CA PRO A 80 0.33 -35.09 1.22
C PRO A 80 1.40 -35.52 2.22
N GLU A 81 2.18 -36.56 1.93
CA GLU A 81 3.23 -37.04 2.83
C GLU A 81 4.39 -36.05 2.91
N LEU A 82 4.70 -35.36 1.81
CA LEU A 82 5.73 -34.30 1.77
C LEU A 82 5.27 -33.00 2.45
N LEU A 83 3.97 -32.82 2.65
CA LEU A 83 3.36 -31.64 3.25
C LEU A 83 3.07 -31.81 4.75
N LYS A 84 3.01 -33.05 5.23
CA LYS A 84 2.61 -33.39 6.58
C LYS A 84 3.56 -32.78 7.62
N GLY A 85 2.97 -32.14 8.63
CA GLY A 85 3.71 -31.51 9.73
C GLY A 85 4.40 -30.19 9.39
N LYS A 86 4.28 -29.71 8.13
CA LYS A 86 4.79 -28.40 7.73
C LYS A 86 3.77 -27.31 7.98
N GLN A 87 4.27 -26.11 8.26
CA GLN A 87 3.49 -24.89 8.35
C GLN A 87 4.10 -23.84 7.42
N TRP A 88 3.23 -23.08 6.79
CA TRP A 88 3.60 -22.00 5.90
C TRP A 88 3.01 -20.69 6.38
N VAL A 89 3.66 -19.59 6.05
CA VAL A 89 3.18 -18.24 6.28
C VAL A 89 3.12 -17.50 4.94
N CYS A 90 2.08 -16.70 4.76
CA CYS A 90 1.93 -15.83 3.61
C CYS A 90 1.28 -14.51 4.04
N LEU A 91 1.80 -13.42 3.51
CA LEU A 91 1.30 -12.07 3.72
C LEU A 91 0.44 -11.65 2.53
N ALA A 92 -0.68 -10.98 2.79
CA ALA A 92 -1.49 -10.35 1.74
C ALA A 92 -2.04 -8.99 2.20
N MET A 93 -2.17 -8.05 1.29
CA MET A 93 -2.70 -6.72 1.56
C MET A 93 -3.58 -6.19 0.42
N GLU A 94 -4.45 -5.25 0.76
CA GLU A 94 -5.06 -4.35 -0.19
C GLU A 94 -4.03 -3.29 -0.62
N MET A 95 -3.99 -2.99 -1.92
CA MET A 95 -3.10 -1.99 -2.52
C MET A 95 -3.94 -1.11 -3.46
N GLY A 96 -4.38 0.04 -2.97
CA GLY A 96 -5.41 0.84 -3.62
C GLY A 96 -6.68 0.02 -3.81
N LEU A 97 -7.12 -0.16 -5.05
CA LEU A 97 -8.27 -1.01 -5.42
C LEU A 97 -7.88 -2.46 -5.77
N GLU A 98 -6.58 -2.76 -5.87
CA GLU A 98 -6.06 -4.10 -6.12
C GLU A 98 -5.63 -4.80 -4.82
N THR A 99 -5.05 -6.00 -4.93
CA THR A 99 -4.49 -6.77 -3.82
C THR A 99 -3.11 -7.27 -4.17
N MET A 100 -2.19 -7.21 -3.22
CA MET A 100 -0.85 -7.78 -3.33
C MET A 100 -0.72 -9.01 -2.42
N VAL A 101 -0.06 -10.06 -2.92
CA VAL A 101 0.25 -11.29 -2.17
C VAL A 101 1.72 -11.60 -2.28
N PHE A 102 2.37 -11.60 -1.14
CA PHE A 102 3.81 -11.77 -1.02
C PHE A 102 4.23 -13.23 -1.16
N THR A 103 5.53 -13.47 -1.37
CA THR A 103 6.05 -14.84 -1.52
C THR A 103 5.86 -15.64 -0.22
N PRO A 104 5.19 -16.80 -0.26
CA PRO A 104 5.04 -17.64 0.92
C PRO A 104 6.36 -18.22 1.40
N ALA A 105 6.46 -18.44 2.71
CA ALA A 105 7.59 -19.13 3.33
C ALA A 105 7.13 -20.31 4.19
N GLN A 106 7.99 -21.33 4.31
CA GLN A 106 7.81 -22.44 5.24
C GLN A 106 8.52 -22.11 6.56
N CYS A 107 7.80 -22.23 7.68
CA CYS A 107 8.37 -22.08 9.01
C CYS A 107 9.35 -23.25 9.30
N THR A 108 10.57 -22.98 9.75
CA THR A 108 11.57 -24.04 10.02
C THR A 108 11.46 -24.62 11.42
N THR A 109 11.04 -23.82 12.40
CA THR A 109 10.80 -24.28 13.76
C THR A 109 9.33 -24.62 13.98
N SER A 110 9.07 -25.78 14.61
CA SER A 110 7.75 -26.22 15.07
C SER A 110 7.21 -25.39 16.25
N VAL A 111 7.55 -24.10 16.31
CA VAL A 111 7.06 -23.20 17.35
C VAL A 111 5.60 -22.93 17.01
N SER A 112 4.74 -23.71 17.64
CA SER A 112 3.34 -23.37 17.80
C SER A 112 3.27 -21.95 18.35
N LEU A 113 2.82 -21.00 17.54
CA LEU A 113 2.55 -19.63 17.99
C LEU A 113 1.38 -19.54 18.98
N ASP A 114 0.72 -20.67 19.29
CA ASP A 114 -0.15 -20.86 20.43
C ASP A 114 0.65 -21.31 21.67
N ARG A 115 1.24 -20.38 22.43
CA ARG A 115 1.39 -20.47 23.90
C ARG A 115 2.12 -19.26 24.48
N LYS A 116 1.35 -18.30 25.01
CA LYS A 116 1.66 -17.54 26.24
C LYS A 116 3.03 -16.87 26.41
N GLY A 117 3.81 -16.67 25.36
CA GLY A 117 5.04 -15.91 25.40
C GLY A 117 5.17 -15.08 24.13
N LEU A 118 5.53 -13.80 24.28
CA LEU A 118 6.22 -13.07 23.22
C LEU A 118 7.50 -13.86 22.92
N HIS A 119 7.42 -14.83 22.03
CA HIS A 119 8.61 -15.52 21.54
C HIS A 119 9.44 -14.51 20.77
N GLU A 120 10.75 -14.53 21.01
CA GLU A 120 11.74 -13.76 20.26
C GLU A 120 11.43 -13.86 18.76
N ALA A 121 11.43 -12.70 18.09
CA ALA A 121 11.24 -12.64 16.67
C ALA A 121 12.35 -13.45 15.98
N SER A 122 11.96 -14.46 15.20
CA SER A 122 12.89 -15.32 14.45
C SER A 122 12.53 -15.26 12.97
N ALA A 123 13.54 -14.99 12.16
CA ALA A 123 13.50 -15.01 10.70
C ALA A 123 13.82 -16.41 10.12
N ASP A 124 13.70 -17.48 10.92
CA ASP A 124 14.04 -18.83 10.48
C ASP A 124 12.93 -19.45 9.63
N PHE A 125 12.91 -19.07 8.35
CA PHE A 125 11.99 -19.61 7.35
C PHE A 125 12.74 -19.97 6.07
N ASN A 126 12.14 -20.85 5.26
CA ASN A 126 12.61 -21.15 3.91
C ASN A 126 11.58 -20.66 2.90
N TRP A 127 12.00 -19.92 1.89
CA TRP A 127 11.13 -19.55 0.78
C TRP A 127 10.54 -20.79 0.11
N VAL A 128 9.23 -20.76 -0.15
CA VAL A 128 8.58 -21.81 -0.94
C VAL A 128 8.99 -21.61 -2.38
N THR A 129 9.76 -22.52 -2.99
CA THR A 129 10.20 -22.41 -4.38
C THR A 129 9.30 -23.17 -5.37
N GLU A 130 8.45 -24.06 -4.88
CA GLU A 130 7.55 -24.88 -5.71
C GLU A 130 6.33 -24.06 -6.18
N ALA A 131 6.20 -23.86 -7.50
CA ALA A 131 5.18 -22.98 -8.09
C ALA A 131 3.72 -23.41 -7.77
N SER A 132 3.43 -24.72 -7.79
CA SER A 132 2.12 -25.28 -7.42
C SER A 132 1.75 -24.94 -5.98
N LEU A 133 2.68 -25.14 -5.05
CA LEU A 133 2.48 -24.84 -3.64
C LEU A 133 2.37 -23.33 -3.41
N GLN A 134 3.21 -22.51 -4.04
CA GLN A 134 3.10 -21.05 -3.96
C GLN A 134 1.70 -20.58 -4.42
N SER A 135 1.22 -21.08 -5.56
CA SER A 135 -0.09 -20.68 -6.11
C SER A 135 -1.23 -21.00 -5.14
N ILE A 136 -1.19 -22.16 -4.49
CA ILE A 136 -2.21 -22.56 -3.52
C ILE A 136 -2.14 -21.69 -2.26
N LEU A 137 -0.95 -21.48 -1.71
CA LEU A 137 -0.76 -20.65 -0.51
C LEU A 137 -1.18 -19.19 -0.74
N LYS A 138 -0.82 -18.62 -1.90
CA LYS A 138 -1.24 -17.26 -2.28
C LYS A 138 -2.75 -17.16 -2.47
N SER A 139 -3.40 -18.17 -3.07
CA SER A 139 -4.86 -18.21 -3.20
C SER A 139 -5.54 -18.24 -1.83
N ILE A 140 -5.06 -19.07 -0.90
CA ILE A 140 -5.60 -19.14 0.47
C ILE A 140 -5.46 -17.78 1.17
N ALA A 141 -4.29 -17.12 1.05
CA ALA A 141 -4.07 -15.81 1.65
C ALA A 141 -5.03 -14.73 1.11
N LEU A 142 -5.29 -14.74 -0.21
CA LEU A 142 -6.28 -13.86 -0.84
C LEU A 142 -7.70 -14.11 -0.35
N ASP A 143 -8.09 -15.37 -0.21
CA ASP A 143 -9.44 -15.72 0.26
C ASP A 143 -9.64 -15.29 1.71
N VAL A 144 -8.61 -15.46 2.55
CA VAL A 144 -8.62 -14.97 3.94
C VAL A 144 -8.65 -13.43 3.97
N LEU A 145 -7.87 -12.73 3.14
CA LEU A 145 -7.90 -11.27 3.04
C LEU A 145 -9.31 -10.77 2.73
N LYS A 146 -9.94 -11.31 1.68
CA LYS A 146 -11.31 -10.97 1.27
C LYS A 146 -12.34 -11.24 2.37
N ALA A 147 -12.23 -12.37 3.06
CA ALA A 147 -13.14 -12.73 4.14
C ALA A 147 -12.93 -11.91 5.42
N SER A 148 -11.71 -11.39 5.65
CA SER A 148 -11.37 -10.63 6.86
C SER A 148 -11.83 -9.17 6.81
N GLY A 149 -11.83 -8.54 5.63
CA GLY A 149 -12.03 -7.10 5.48
C GLY A 149 -10.98 -6.22 6.17
N SER A 150 -9.83 -6.80 6.57
CA SER A 150 -8.81 -6.16 7.42
C SER A 150 -7.82 -5.28 6.64
N GLY A 151 -7.89 -5.26 5.30
CA GLY A 151 -6.94 -4.55 4.44
C GLY A 151 -5.54 -5.16 4.41
N PHE A 152 -5.21 -5.99 5.39
CA PHE A 152 -3.91 -6.63 5.55
C PHE A 152 -4.03 -7.89 6.41
N VAL A 153 -3.44 -9.00 5.97
CA VAL A 153 -3.51 -10.27 6.69
C VAL A 153 -2.19 -11.02 6.66
N ARG A 154 -1.87 -11.66 7.79
CA ARG A 154 -0.88 -12.72 7.89
C ARG A 154 -1.61 -14.04 8.00
N VAL A 155 -1.33 -14.97 7.09
CA VAL A 155 -2.03 -16.26 7.04
C VAL A 155 -1.04 -17.38 7.27
N GLU A 156 -1.32 -18.19 8.29
CA GLU A 156 -0.64 -19.45 8.49
C GLU A 156 -1.43 -20.58 7.85
N THR A 157 -0.77 -21.35 6.99
CA THR A 157 -1.38 -22.49 6.32
C THR A 157 -0.76 -23.78 6.85
N SER A 158 -1.60 -24.78 7.11
CA SER A 158 -1.14 -26.12 7.48
C SER A 158 -2.00 -27.20 6.83
N LEU A 159 -1.42 -28.38 6.60
CA LEU A 159 -2.17 -29.53 6.14
C LEU A 159 -2.97 -30.15 7.30
N LYS A 160 -4.25 -30.40 7.07
CA LYS A 160 -5.11 -31.18 7.97
C LYS A 160 -5.49 -32.48 7.29
N ALA A 161 -5.51 -33.54 8.10
CA ALA A 161 -5.95 -34.86 7.70
C ALA A 161 -7.03 -35.31 8.70
N GLU A 162 -8.29 -35.11 8.31
CA GLU A 162 -9.47 -35.56 9.05
C GLU A 162 -10.18 -36.64 8.22
N ALA A 163 -11.44 -36.41 7.83
CA ALA A 163 -12.16 -37.29 6.89
C ALA A 163 -11.67 -37.13 5.43
N GLU A 164 -11.18 -35.93 5.08
CA GLU A 164 -10.50 -35.63 3.82
C GLU A 164 -9.19 -34.88 4.14
N ILE A 165 -8.24 -34.88 3.18
CA ILE A 165 -7.00 -34.10 3.26
C ILE A 165 -7.25 -32.72 2.66
N TYR A 166 -6.95 -31.67 3.42
CA TYR A 166 -7.12 -30.28 2.99
C TYR A 166 -6.06 -29.37 3.61
N MET A 167 -5.85 -28.20 2.99
CA MET A 167 -5.10 -27.10 3.59
C MET A 167 -6.05 -26.18 4.36
N GLU A 168 -5.68 -25.84 5.58
CA GLU A 168 -6.36 -24.86 6.43
C GLU A 168 -5.50 -23.59 6.49
N GLY A 169 -6.03 -22.48 6.02
CA GLY A 169 -5.49 -21.15 6.29
C GLY A 169 -6.07 -20.57 7.58
N ARG A 170 -5.22 -20.06 8.47
CA ARG A 170 -5.57 -19.39 9.73
C ARG A 170 -5.08 -17.96 9.69
N LEU A 171 -5.97 -17.01 9.93
CA LEU A 171 -5.62 -15.62 10.16
C LEU A 171 -4.84 -15.49 11.47
N CYS A 172 -3.69 -14.82 11.41
CA CYS A 172 -2.83 -14.55 12.54
C CYS A 172 -2.55 -13.06 12.64
N THR A 173 -2.21 -12.61 13.84
CA THR A 173 -1.68 -11.25 14.07
C THR A 173 -0.39 -11.06 13.27
N PRO A 174 -0.33 -10.06 12.37
CA PRO A 174 0.90 -9.70 11.69
C PRO A 174 1.97 -9.23 12.68
N ARG A 175 3.20 -9.70 12.51
CA ARG A 175 4.36 -9.29 13.31
C ARG A 175 5.28 -8.36 12.51
N ALA A 176 4.73 -7.28 11.97
CA ALA A 176 5.47 -6.29 11.19
C ALA A 176 5.86 -5.06 12.02
N PHE A 177 6.83 -4.29 11.53
CA PHE A 177 7.32 -3.02 12.08
C PHE A 177 8.13 -3.16 13.38
N TYR A 178 8.89 -4.24 13.57
CA TYR A 178 9.87 -4.36 14.66
C TYR A 178 11.18 -3.60 14.32
N GLY A 179 11.89 -3.09 15.33
CA GLY A 179 12.91 -2.04 15.19
C GLY A 179 14.32 -2.53 15.02
N GLU A 180 14.61 -3.73 15.49
CA GLU A 180 15.82 -4.43 15.06
C GLU A 180 15.56 -5.12 13.72
N LYS A 181 16.52 -4.94 12.79
CA LYS A 181 16.51 -5.45 11.41
C LYS A 181 15.88 -6.85 11.29
N TYR A 182 14.81 -6.95 10.51
CA TYR A 182 14.33 -8.18 9.85
C TYR A 182 14.16 -9.40 10.76
N THR A 183 13.52 -9.21 11.90
CA THR A 183 13.38 -10.30 12.89
C THR A 183 12.17 -11.19 12.62
N THR A 184 11.29 -10.84 11.69
CA THR A 184 10.10 -11.61 11.33
C THR A 184 10.02 -11.85 9.82
N TYR A 185 9.24 -12.85 9.41
CA TYR A 185 8.93 -13.08 8.01
C TYR A 185 8.31 -11.84 7.35
N GLU A 186 7.41 -11.15 8.05
CA GLU A 186 6.73 -9.96 7.56
C GLU A 186 7.71 -8.82 7.31
N ASP A 187 8.64 -8.57 8.25
CA ASP A 187 9.63 -7.51 8.08
C ASP A 187 10.58 -7.81 6.89
N VAL A 188 10.98 -9.07 6.72
CA VAL A 188 11.82 -9.48 5.57
C VAL A 188 11.05 -9.29 4.26
N VAL A 189 9.84 -9.83 4.16
CA VAL A 189 9.02 -9.75 2.95
C VAL A 189 8.70 -8.31 2.56
N ILE A 190 8.34 -7.47 3.53
CA ILE A 190 8.01 -6.07 3.26
C ILE A 190 9.23 -5.34 2.72
N GLU A 191 10.41 -5.58 3.30
CA GLU A 191 11.62 -4.93 2.83
C GLU A 191 12.10 -5.43 1.46
N GLU A 192 12.05 -6.75 1.23
CA GLU A 192 12.58 -7.35 0.00
C GLU A 192 11.63 -7.20 -1.20
N GLU A 193 10.31 -7.24 -0.97
CA GLU A 193 9.32 -7.28 -2.05
C GLU A 193 8.51 -6.00 -2.21
N PHE A 194 8.35 -5.17 -1.17
CA PHE A 194 7.55 -3.94 -1.26
C PHE A 194 8.43 -2.73 -1.62
N PRO A 195 8.23 -2.08 -2.78
CA PRO A 195 9.00 -0.91 -3.16
C PRO A 195 8.87 0.21 -2.12
N GLY A 196 10.00 0.67 -1.58
CA GLY A 196 10.04 1.67 -0.51
C GLY A 196 9.92 1.10 0.91
N GLY A 197 9.87 -0.23 1.06
CA GLY A 197 9.93 -0.95 2.33
C GLY A 197 8.80 -0.60 3.28
N HIS A 198 9.08 -0.66 4.58
CA HIS A 198 8.09 -0.49 5.66
C HIS A 198 7.33 0.83 5.63
N MET A 199 8.01 1.94 5.28
CA MET A 199 7.37 3.25 5.25
C MET A 199 6.33 3.33 4.14
N ALA A 200 6.71 2.94 2.92
CA ALA A 200 5.78 2.92 1.79
C ALA A 200 4.64 1.91 2.03
N PHE A 201 4.95 0.77 2.65
CA PHE A 201 3.96 -0.24 3.00
C PHE A 201 2.91 0.31 3.97
N PHE A 202 3.32 1.01 5.03
CA PHE A 202 2.42 1.65 5.97
C PHE A 202 1.54 2.73 5.31
N ASP A 203 2.15 3.63 4.54
CA ASP A 203 1.42 4.67 3.83
C ASP A 203 0.39 4.06 2.85
N MET A 204 0.76 2.96 2.20
CA MET A 204 -0.13 2.22 1.30
C MET A 204 -1.33 1.63 2.03
N LEU A 205 -1.15 1.06 3.23
CA LEU A 205 -2.28 0.53 4.02
C LEU A 205 -3.30 1.63 4.34
N VAL A 206 -2.81 2.77 4.81
CA VAL A 206 -3.65 3.94 5.14
C VAL A 206 -4.38 4.44 3.90
N THR A 207 -3.66 4.62 2.80
CA THR A 207 -4.22 5.15 1.56
C THR A 207 -5.25 4.19 0.95
N SER A 208 -4.96 2.89 0.92
CA SER A 208 -5.87 1.85 0.42
C SER A 208 -7.20 1.86 1.17
N LYS A 209 -7.15 2.00 2.51
CA LYS A 209 -8.36 2.09 3.34
C LYS A 209 -9.17 3.35 3.03
N GLN A 210 -8.51 4.49 2.89
CA GLN A 210 -9.17 5.77 2.57
C GLN A 210 -9.88 5.69 1.22
N MET A 211 -9.20 5.16 0.19
CA MET A 211 -9.78 4.91 -1.12
C MET A 211 -11.01 4.00 -1.05
N ARG A 212 -10.90 2.86 -0.35
CA ARG A 212 -11.98 1.85 -0.29
C ARG A 212 -13.17 2.25 0.57
N SER A 213 -12.94 3.03 1.62
CA SER A 213 -14.01 3.53 2.48
C SER A 213 -14.76 4.71 1.87
N GLY A 214 -14.21 5.33 0.82
CA GLY A 214 -14.75 6.55 0.23
C GLY A 214 -14.70 7.76 1.18
N GLN A 215 -13.99 7.66 2.31
CA GLN A 215 -13.90 8.72 3.32
C GLN A 215 -13.36 10.03 2.74
N ASP A 216 -12.50 9.94 1.73
CA ASP A 216 -11.91 11.10 1.08
C ASP A 216 -12.71 11.60 -0.12
N HIS A 217 -13.86 10.99 -0.46
CA HIS A 217 -14.66 11.40 -1.61
C HIS A 217 -15.09 12.87 -1.50
N ASP A 218 -15.71 13.25 -0.38
CA ASP A 218 -16.19 14.63 -0.15
C ASP A 218 -15.02 15.63 -0.10
N ARG A 219 -13.89 15.22 0.51
CA ARG A 219 -12.67 16.03 0.57
C ARG A 219 -12.09 16.26 -0.83
N ASN A 220 -12.00 15.20 -1.64
CA ASN A 220 -11.47 15.25 -3.00
C ASN A 220 -12.40 16.04 -3.92
N GLN A 221 -13.73 15.90 -3.75
CA GLN A 221 -14.72 16.70 -4.46
C GLN A 221 -14.63 18.18 -4.09
N HIS A 222 -14.46 18.49 -2.80
CA HIS A 222 -14.25 19.85 -2.33
C HIS A 222 -12.96 20.45 -2.92
N LEU A 223 -11.86 19.70 -2.89
CA LEU A 223 -10.58 20.10 -3.46
C LEU A 223 -10.69 20.36 -4.97
N ALA A 224 -11.35 19.46 -5.71
CA ALA A 224 -11.65 19.64 -7.12
C ALA A 224 -12.43 20.93 -7.37
N GLY A 225 -13.45 21.22 -6.56
CA GLY A 225 -14.24 22.45 -6.64
C GLY A 225 -13.44 23.72 -6.37
N VAL A 226 -12.51 23.69 -5.40
CA VAL A 226 -11.59 24.81 -5.14
C VAL A 226 -10.71 25.08 -6.36
N TYR A 227 -10.10 24.04 -6.93
CA TYR A 227 -9.26 24.19 -8.11
C TYR A 227 -10.04 24.56 -9.37
N ASP A 228 -11.27 24.06 -9.54
CA ASP A 228 -12.18 24.50 -10.60
C ASP A 228 -12.43 26.02 -10.52
N GLY A 229 -12.68 26.54 -9.32
CA GLY A 229 -12.86 27.97 -9.08
C GLY A 229 -11.57 28.79 -9.26
N PHE A 230 -10.41 28.19 -9.00
CA PHE A 230 -9.11 28.83 -9.15
C PHE A 230 -8.57 28.80 -10.59
N ALA A 231 -8.99 27.82 -11.41
CA ALA A 231 -8.49 27.59 -12.77
C ALA A 231 -8.41 28.85 -13.65
N PRO A 232 -9.39 29.77 -13.68
CA PRO A 232 -9.30 30.98 -14.50
C PRO A 232 -8.14 31.93 -14.13
N ARG A 233 -7.62 31.84 -12.91
CA ARG A 233 -6.54 32.68 -12.38
C ARG A 233 -5.21 31.94 -12.27
N TYR A 234 -5.20 30.64 -12.53
CA TYR A 234 -4.06 29.76 -12.27
C TYR A 234 -2.79 30.21 -13.00
N HIS A 235 -2.91 30.53 -14.30
CA HIS A 235 -1.78 30.99 -15.11
C HIS A 235 -1.13 32.27 -14.54
N ALA A 236 -1.96 33.24 -14.16
CA ALA A 236 -1.49 34.50 -13.57
C ALA A 236 -0.86 34.29 -12.19
N ALA A 237 -1.43 33.42 -11.36
CA ALA A 237 -0.85 33.08 -10.06
C ALA A 237 0.51 32.40 -10.22
N ARG A 238 0.63 31.44 -11.15
CA ARG A 238 1.86 30.72 -11.45
C ARG A 238 3.01 31.59 -11.95
N ALA A 239 2.71 32.57 -12.81
CA ALA A 239 3.72 33.53 -13.28
C ALA A 239 4.45 34.24 -12.12
N ASN A 240 3.81 34.31 -10.94
CA ASN A 240 4.34 34.98 -9.75
C ASN A 240 5.00 34.02 -8.73
N THR A 241 4.94 32.70 -8.90
CA THR A 241 5.44 31.71 -7.91
C THR A 241 6.76 31.04 -8.31
N GLY A 242 7.34 31.39 -9.46
CA GLY A 242 8.59 30.80 -9.95
C GLY A 242 8.47 29.38 -10.50
N LEU A 243 7.27 28.77 -10.44
CA LEU A 243 7.02 27.39 -10.87
C LEU A 243 7.32 27.14 -12.35
N SER A 244 7.03 28.12 -13.21
CA SER A 244 7.31 28.00 -14.64
C SER A 244 8.82 27.90 -14.91
N ARG A 245 9.66 28.60 -14.13
CA ARG A 245 11.12 28.47 -14.23
C ARG A 245 11.58 27.09 -13.80
N MET A 246 11.05 26.56 -12.69
CA MET A 246 11.37 25.21 -12.23
C MET A 246 11.03 24.16 -13.31
N GLN A 247 9.87 24.28 -13.97
CA GLN A 247 9.47 23.36 -15.04
C GLN A 247 10.33 23.51 -16.30
N GLU A 248 10.75 24.73 -16.65
CA GLU A 248 11.72 24.97 -17.72
C GLU A 248 13.11 24.40 -17.41
N ASP A 249 13.56 24.49 -16.16
CA ASP A 249 14.85 23.92 -15.75
C ASP A 249 14.78 22.38 -15.81
N LEU A 250 13.69 21.78 -15.30
CA LEU A 250 13.45 20.35 -15.42
C LEU A 250 13.44 19.89 -16.88
N SER A 251 12.75 20.60 -17.78
CA SER A 251 12.67 20.19 -19.19
C SER A 251 14.03 20.21 -19.91
N ARG A 252 14.99 21.01 -19.43
CA ARG A 252 16.36 21.08 -19.96
C ARG A 252 17.28 20.03 -19.33
N ASP A 253 17.12 19.80 -18.03
CA ASP A 253 18.01 18.94 -17.27
C ASP A 253 17.74 17.44 -17.48
N TYR A 254 16.50 17.10 -17.87
CA TYR A 254 16.07 15.72 -18.06
C TYR A 254 15.54 15.46 -19.47
N ASP A 255 15.91 14.31 -20.04
CA ASP A 255 15.29 13.84 -21.26
C ASP A 255 13.87 13.36 -20.96
N PHE A 256 12.86 14.04 -21.51
CA PHE A 256 11.44 13.66 -21.43
C PHE A 256 10.91 13.05 -22.73
N SER A 257 11.76 12.69 -23.69
CA SER A 257 11.32 11.99 -24.90
C SER A 257 10.66 10.63 -24.58
N GLY A 258 9.71 10.22 -25.40
CA GLY A 258 8.92 9.00 -25.20
C GLY A 258 7.61 9.27 -24.47
N THR A 259 7.26 8.45 -23.47
CA THR A 259 5.98 8.58 -22.73
C THR A 259 6.19 9.21 -21.37
N VAL A 260 5.43 10.28 -21.10
CA VAL A 260 5.44 11.06 -19.86
C VAL A 260 4.08 10.96 -19.18
N LEU A 261 4.08 10.69 -17.89
CA LEU A 261 2.91 10.83 -17.03
C LEU A 261 3.10 12.08 -16.17
N ASP A 262 2.22 13.06 -16.37
CA ASP A 262 2.21 14.34 -15.65
C ASP A 262 1.12 14.33 -14.57
N LEU A 263 1.55 14.30 -13.30
CA LEU A 263 0.67 14.23 -12.14
C LEU A 263 0.37 15.63 -11.60
N ALA A 264 -0.91 15.92 -11.35
CA ALA A 264 -1.40 17.28 -11.13
C ALA A 264 -1.05 18.20 -12.30
N CYS A 265 -1.34 17.71 -13.52
CA CYS A 265 -0.99 18.38 -14.78
C CYS A 265 -1.58 19.80 -14.92
N GLY A 266 -2.61 20.11 -14.13
CA GLY A 266 -3.22 21.42 -14.06
C GLY A 266 -3.72 21.88 -15.42
N ASN A 267 -3.26 23.08 -15.82
CA ASN A 267 -3.57 23.67 -17.12
C ASN A 267 -2.62 23.22 -18.24
N GLY A 268 -1.79 22.20 -18.05
CA GLY A 268 -0.97 21.59 -19.11
C GLY A 268 0.25 22.39 -19.55
N GLU A 269 0.69 23.38 -18.76
CA GLU A 269 1.88 24.19 -19.07
C GLU A 269 3.14 23.35 -19.26
N PHE A 270 3.31 22.27 -18.48
CA PHE A 270 4.50 21.42 -18.61
C PHE A 270 4.57 20.76 -19.99
N GLY A 271 3.45 20.23 -20.49
CA GLY A 271 3.41 19.68 -21.84
C GLY A 271 3.64 20.71 -22.94
N ALA A 272 3.20 21.96 -22.75
CA ALA A 272 3.55 23.07 -23.65
C ALA A 272 5.07 23.34 -23.63
N ILE A 273 5.66 23.48 -22.45
CA ILE A 273 7.10 23.70 -22.27
C ILE A 273 7.92 22.59 -22.94
N LEU A 274 7.54 21.32 -22.78
CA LEU A 274 8.24 20.20 -23.42
C LEU A 274 8.21 20.32 -24.95
N HIS A 275 7.04 20.55 -25.53
CA HIS A 275 6.91 20.67 -26.99
C HIS A 275 7.59 21.93 -27.55
N GLU A 276 7.53 23.06 -26.84
CA GLU A 276 8.24 24.29 -27.24
C GLU A 276 9.77 24.11 -27.27
N HIS A 277 10.31 23.29 -26.36
CA HIS A 277 11.72 22.90 -26.37
C HIS A 277 12.06 21.79 -27.38
N GLY A 278 11.09 21.36 -28.21
CA GLY A 278 11.28 20.34 -29.24
C GLY A 278 11.37 18.91 -28.70
N VAL A 279 10.94 18.68 -27.45
CA VAL A 279 10.88 17.34 -26.88
C VAL A 279 9.75 16.56 -27.54
N SER A 280 10.08 15.44 -28.17
CA SER A 280 9.09 14.51 -28.73
C SER A 280 8.50 13.63 -27.61
N ALA A 281 7.50 14.14 -26.90
CA ALA A 281 6.82 13.46 -25.81
C ALA A 281 5.37 13.10 -26.15
N LYS A 282 4.92 11.94 -25.67
CA LYS A 282 3.52 11.54 -25.57
C LYS A 282 3.11 11.68 -24.12
N ILE A 283 2.23 12.64 -23.83
CA ILE A 283 1.98 13.08 -22.47
C ILE A 283 0.58 12.66 -22.05
N SER A 284 0.48 11.81 -21.03
CA SER A 284 -0.75 11.53 -20.31
C SER A 284 -0.80 12.40 -19.05
N GLY A 285 -1.98 12.90 -18.70
CA GLY A 285 -2.15 13.78 -17.54
C GLY A 285 -3.20 13.26 -16.56
N ILE A 286 -2.93 13.49 -15.28
CA ILE A 286 -3.88 13.28 -14.18
C ILE A 286 -4.08 14.60 -13.45
N ASP A 287 -5.33 14.97 -13.19
CA ASP A 287 -5.65 16.09 -12.30
C ASP A 287 -6.92 15.80 -11.49
N VAL A 288 -7.00 16.35 -10.28
CA VAL A 288 -8.21 16.21 -9.45
C VAL A 288 -9.35 17.09 -9.97
N SER A 289 -9.04 18.18 -10.69
CA SER A 289 -9.97 19.20 -11.14
C SER A 289 -10.20 19.15 -12.66
N ALA A 290 -11.47 18.94 -13.04
CA ALA A 290 -11.88 19.00 -14.44
C ALA A 290 -11.78 20.43 -15.03
N GLY A 291 -11.87 21.46 -14.19
CA GLY A 291 -11.73 22.86 -14.59
C GLY A 291 -10.31 23.22 -14.98
N MET A 292 -9.32 22.70 -14.25
CA MET A 292 -7.90 22.90 -14.53
C MET A 292 -7.52 22.37 -15.91
N THR A 293 -8.11 21.25 -16.35
CA THR A 293 -7.73 20.59 -17.60
C THR A 293 -8.41 21.13 -18.87
N ARG A 294 -9.06 22.30 -18.81
CA ARG A 294 -9.82 22.87 -19.96
C ARG A 294 -9.00 23.81 -20.84
N SER A 295 -7.76 24.09 -20.47
CA SER A 295 -6.89 24.99 -21.25
C SER A 295 -6.59 24.44 -22.64
N SER A 296 -6.19 25.32 -23.56
CA SER A 296 -5.69 24.92 -24.87
C SER A 296 -4.43 24.07 -24.77
N TYR A 297 -3.52 24.35 -23.82
CA TYR A 297 -2.32 23.54 -23.65
C TYR A 297 -2.63 22.06 -23.38
N ILE A 298 -3.66 21.77 -22.59
CA ILE A 298 -4.11 20.40 -22.39
C ILE A 298 -4.72 19.79 -23.66
N GLN A 299 -5.40 20.58 -24.49
CA GLN A 299 -5.95 20.07 -25.75
C GLN A 299 -4.87 19.83 -26.81
N ASP A 300 -3.85 20.67 -26.83
CA ASP A 300 -2.84 20.71 -27.90
C ASP A 300 -1.64 19.81 -27.61
N HIS A 301 -1.36 19.51 -26.33
CA HIS A 301 -0.12 18.84 -25.92
C HIS A 301 -0.30 17.52 -25.16
N TYR A 302 -1.53 17.11 -24.81
CA TYR A 302 -1.78 15.90 -24.01
C TYR A 302 -2.62 14.88 -24.78
N GLU A 303 -2.31 13.60 -24.59
CA GLU A 303 -3.11 12.47 -25.07
C GLU A 303 -4.46 12.42 -24.34
N LYS A 304 -5.49 11.91 -25.03
CA LYS A 304 -6.86 11.79 -24.51
C LYS A 304 -7.25 10.31 -24.36
N PRO A 305 -8.09 9.96 -23.37
CA PRO A 305 -8.68 10.84 -22.35
C PRO A 305 -7.69 11.21 -21.24
N LEU A 306 -7.90 12.35 -20.58
CA LEU A 306 -7.23 12.66 -19.30
C LEU A 306 -7.91 11.90 -18.17
N LEU A 307 -7.14 11.59 -17.14
CA LEU A 307 -7.66 10.99 -15.91
C LEU A 307 -8.03 12.11 -14.94
N ILE A 308 -9.32 12.21 -14.62
CA ILE A 308 -9.84 13.24 -13.71
C ILE A 308 -10.30 12.59 -12.41
N GLY A 309 -9.69 13.00 -11.30
CA GLY A 309 -9.98 12.48 -9.96
C GLY A 309 -8.73 12.34 -9.11
N PRO A 310 -8.83 11.65 -7.96
CA PRO A 310 -7.72 11.50 -7.02
C PRO A 310 -6.54 10.77 -7.67
N MET A 311 -5.34 11.38 -7.60
CA MET A 311 -4.16 10.88 -8.30
C MET A 311 -3.73 9.50 -7.80
N ASP A 312 -3.83 9.30 -6.50
CA ASP A 312 -3.55 8.05 -5.80
C ASP A 312 -4.40 6.89 -6.33
N GLU A 313 -5.68 7.12 -6.64
CA GLU A 313 -6.55 6.10 -7.23
C GLU A 313 -6.07 5.65 -8.63
N PHE A 314 -5.66 6.59 -9.48
CA PHE A 314 -5.23 6.28 -10.85
C PHE A 314 -3.82 5.69 -10.93
N ILE A 315 -2.90 6.16 -10.10
CA ILE A 315 -1.53 5.60 -10.03
C ILE A 315 -1.59 4.16 -9.53
N MET A 316 -2.52 3.83 -8.63
CA MET A 316 -2.66 2.47 -8.11
C MET A 316 -3.50 1.54 -8.98
N ALA A 317 -4.41 2.08 -9.80
CA ALA A 317 -5.18 1.28 -10.77
C ALA A 317 -4.40 0.94 -12.05
N SER A 318 -3.24 1.55 -12.26
CA SER A 318 -2.39 1.26 -13.42
C SER A 318 -1.51 0.05 -13.12
N SER A 319 -2.01 -1.14 -13.47
CA SER A 319 -1.19 -2.36 -13.47
C SER A 319 0.10 -2.13 -14.28
N PRO A 320 1.24 -2.72 -13.90
CA PRO A 320 2.42 -2.68 -14.76
C PRO A 320 2.04 -3.33 -16.09
N ILE A 321 2.21 -2.58 -17.18
CA ILE A 321 2.18 -3.14 -18.53
C ILE A 321 3.32 -4.15 -18.58
N SER A 322 2.98 -5.44 -18.50
CA SER A 322 3.89 -6.57 -18.74
C SER A 322 4.34 -6.62 -20.19
#